data_AF-A0A7V3UIF6-F1
#
_entry.id   AF-A0A7V3UIF6-F1
#
_cell.length_a   1.000
_cell.length_b   1.000
_cell.length_c   1.000
_cell.angle_alpha   90.00
_cell.angle_beta   90.00
_cell.angle_gamma   90.00
#
_symmetry.space_group_name_H-M   'P 1'
#
loop_
_entity.id
_entity.type
_entity.pdbx_description
1 polymer ?
#
loop_
_entity_poly.entity_id
_entity_poly.type
_entity_poly.pdbx_seq_one_letter_code
_entity_poly.pdbx_strand_id
1 'polypeptide(L)'
;MKTTTKPRILGLDVGSRTIGVAVSDELHWTAQGIGTIRRTNLEKDLKALSDVVTRYRVGEIVVGLPRNMNSSLGGQAEKVLKFIDKLKKYFSLPVQTWDERLTTVAADRVLEEAAVHRRHRKKMVDQIAAALILQSYLDFKMTRNASSAKSSGGGELEDRRPMGNKEVIGMAICPECEAEIDVFDVEKGEIVDCPECGIELEVINDAPIELDIAPEEEEDWVE
;
A
#
# COMPACT_ATOMS: atom_id res chain seq x y z
N MET A 1 14.32 33.15 -2.63
CA MET A 1 14.52 31.82 -2.02
C MET A 1 14.25 30.77 -3.09
N LYS A 2 15.22 29.92 -3.44
CA LYS A 2 14.98 28.80 -4.37
C LYS A 2 14.45 27.64 -3.52
N THR A 3 13.16 27.33 -3.63
CA THR A 3 12.60 26.13 -3.00
C THR A 3 13.26 24.92 -3.64
N THR A 4 14.05 24.17 -2.88
CA THR A 4 14.69 22.92 -3.31
C THR A 4 13.61 21.84 -3.39
N THR A 5 12.77 21.89 -4.43
CA THR A 5 11.69 20.92 -4.63
C THR A 5 12.32 19.59 -5.03
N LYS A 6 12.21 18.58 -4.15
CA LYS A 6 12.68 17.22 -4.42
C LYS A 6 11.89 16.63 -5.59
N PRO A 7 12.53 15.90 -6.54
CA PRO A 7 11.82 15.32 -7.67
C PRO A 7 10.80 14.28 -7.19
N ARG A 8 9.64 14.23 -7.85
CA ARG A 8 8.55 13.33 -7.49
C ARG A 8 8.78 11.92 -8.05
N ILE A 9 8.05 10.94 -7.52
CA ILE A 9 8.06 9.56 -8.01
C ILE A 9 6.75 9.30 -8.76
N LEU A 10 6.85 8.65 -9.92
CA LEU A 10 5.71 8.28 -10.75
C LEU A 10 5.38 6.80 -10.54
N GLY A 11 4.15 6.50 -10.14
CA GLY A 11 3.61 5.14 -10.04
C GLY A 11 2.80 4.78 -11.27
N LEU A 12 3.01 3.58 -11.81
CA LEU A 12 2.30 3.06 -12.98
C LEU A 12 1.73 1.67 -12.70
N ASP A 13 0.44 1.51 -12.94
CA ASP A 13 -0.24 0.21 -13.06
C ASP A 13 -0.44 -0.09 -14.55
N VAL A 14 0.24 -1.11 -15.08
CA VAL A 14 0.27 -1.39 -16.53
C VAL A 14 -0.69 -2.52 -16.89
N GLY A 15 -1.94 -2.14 -17.13
CA GLY A 15 -2.97 -3.01 -17.68
C GLY A 15 -2.83 -3.26 -19.19
N SER A 16 -3.61 -4.21 -19.72
CA SER A 16 -3.61 -4.54 -21.16
C SER A 16 -4.19 -3.43 -22.06
N ARG A 17 -5.10 -2.61 -21.53
CA ARG A 17 -5.82 -1.55 -22.28
C ARG A 17 -5.60 -0.14 -21.74
N THR A 18 -5.17 -0.05 -20.50
CA THR A 18 -5.04 1.20 -19.75
C THR A 18 -3.77 1.16 -18.91
N ILE A 19 -3.25 2.33 -18.59
CA ILE A 19 -2.16 2.52 -17.62
C ILE A 19 -2.69 3.46 -16.55
N GLY A 20 -2.82 2.97 -15.32
CA GLY A 20 -3.08 3.81 -14.16
C GLY A 20 -1.86 4.67 -13.86
N VAL A 21 -2.07 5.94 -13.52
CA VAL A 21 -0.97 6.89 -13.27
C VAL A 21 -1.17 7.57 -11.93
N ALA A 22 -0.16 7.47 -11.07
CA ALA A 22 -0.09 8.15 -9.78
C ALA A 22 1.23 8.90 -9.62
N VAL A 23 1.25 9.95 -8.80
CA VAL A 23 2.47 10.68 -8.46
C VAL A 23 2.58 10.86 -6.96
N SER A 24 3.82 10.86 -6.46
CA SER A 24 4.07 11.21 -5.07
C SER A 24 3.94 12.72 -4.86
N ASP A 25 3.73 13.13 -3.63
CA ASP A 25 4.04 14.47 -3.18
C ASP A 25 5.57 14.71 -3.15
N GLU A 26 5.97 15.93 -2.84
CA GLU A 26 7.39 16.33 -2.82
C GLU A 26 8.13 15.80 -1.59
N LEU A 27 7.41 15.44 -0.52
CA LEU A 27 8.00 14.84 0.67
C LEU A 27 8.15 13.32 0.57
N HIS A 28 7.55 12.69 -0.46
CA HIS A 28 7.50 11.23 -0.64
C HIS A 28 6.71 10.53 0.47
N TRP A 29 5.66 11.17 0.99
CA TRP A 29 4.77 10.63 2.02
C TRP A 29 3.48 10.06 1.44
N THR A 30 2.90 10.72 0.44
CA THR A 30 1.58 10.33 -0.08
C THR A 30 1.62 10.14 -1.59
N ALA A 31 0.90 9.14 -2.08
CA ALA A 31 0.63 8.90 -3.48
C ALA A 31 -0.76 9.41 -3.88
N GLN A 32 -0.84 10.10 -5.03
CA GLN A 32 -2.10 10.57 -5.59
C GLN A 32 -2.30 10.01 -7.00
N GLY A 33 -3.41 9.34 -7.24
CA GLY A 33 -3.86 8.98 -8.59
C GLY A 33 -4.24 10.23 -9.38
N ILE A 34 -3.59 10.45 -10.53
CA ILE A 34 -3.77 11.66 -11.35
C ILE A 34 -4.49 11.39 -12.68
N GLY A 35 -4.63 10.14 -13.08
CA GLY A 35 -5.23 9.83 -14.36
C GLY A 35 -5.05 8.39 -14.81
N THR A 36 -5.64 8.10 -15.97
CA THR A 36 -5.47 6.84 -16.67
C THR A 36 -5.12 7.13 -18.13
N ILE A 37 -4.06 6.52 -18.65
CA ILE A 37 -3.69 6.60 -20.06
C ILE A 37 -4.34 5.42 -20.78
N ARG A 38 -5.09 5.68 -21.85
CA ARG A 38 -5.65 4.63 -22.70
C ARG A 38 -4.59 4.16 -23.69
N ARG A 39 -4.23 2.88 -23.62
CA ARG A 39 -3.19 2.31 -24.47
C ARG A 39 -3.66 2.20 -25.91
N THR A 40 -2.84 2.65 -26.83
CA THR A 40 -3.12 2.54 -28.27
C THR A 40 -1.92 1.97 -29.01
N ASN A 41 -0.78 2.63 -28.88
CA ASN A 41 0.50 2.13 -29.35
C ASN A 41 1.60 2.66 -28.43
N LEU A 42 2.75 1.99 -28.45
CA LEU A 42 3.84 2.28 -27.52
C LEU A 42 4.32 3.74 -27.61
N GLU A 43 4.40 4.32 -28.80
CA GLU A 43 4.89 5.69 -28.99
C GLU A 43 3.96 6.74 -28.35
N LYS A 44 2.65 6.59 -28.54
CA LYS A 44 1.64 7.46 -27.92
C LYS A 44 1.61 7.28 -26.41
N ASP A 45 1.73 6.05 -25.94
CA ASP A 45 1.77 5.73 -24.51
C ASP A 45 2.98 6.41 -23.85
N LEU A 46 4.17 6.31 -24.46
CA LEU A 46 5.40 6.95 -23.98
C LEU A 46 5.33 8.48 -24.05
N LYS A 47 4.74 9.04 -25.11
CA LYS A 47 4.56 10.50 -25.22
C LYS A 47 3.67 11.04 -24.11
N ALA A 48 2.54 10.37 -23.85
CA ALA A 48 1.63 10.77 -22.77
C ALA A 48 2.31 10.69 -21.40
N LEU A 49 3.13 9.67 -21.16
CA LEU A 49 3.95 9.57 -19.94
C LEU A 49 5.02 10.67 -19.88
N SER A 50 5.60 11.09 -21.00
CA SER A 50 6.58 12.17 -21.07
C SER A 50 6.01 13.51 -20.62
N ASP A 51 4.77 13.80 -21.01
CA ASP A 51 4.05 14.99 -20.56
C ASP A 51 3.87 14.98 -19.03
N VAL A 52 3.56 13.82 -18.44
CA VAL A 52 3.45 13.64 -16.99
C VAL A 52 4.80 13.79 -16.30
N VAL A 53 5.84 13.12 -16.80
CA VAL A 53 7.20 13.18 -16.26
C VAL A 53 7.71 14.62 -16.21
N THR A 54 7.49 15.37 -17.30
CA THR A 54 7.89 16.78 -17.39
C THR A 54 7.07 17.66 -16.46
N ARG A 55 5.73 17.51 -16.47
CA ARG A 55 4.81 18.33 -15.68
C ARG A 55 5.07 18.21 -14.18
N TYR A 56 5.35 17.00 -13.70
CA TYR A 56 5.54 16.71 -12.28
C TYR A 56 7.01 16.61 -11.84
N ARG A 57 7.97 16.89 -12.75
CA ARG A 57 9.42 16.79 -12.50
C ARG A 57 9.80 15.47 -11.86
N VAL A 58 9.37 14.39 -12.50
CA VAL A 58 9.57 13.02 -12.00
C VAL A 58 11.05 12.66 -12.08
N GLY A 59 11.59 12.13 -10.99
CA GLY A 59 12.97 11.65 -10.92
C GLY A 59 13.10 10.13 -10.84
N GLU A 60 12.00 9.41 -10.63
CA GLU A 60 11.97 7.96 -10.46
C GLU A 60 10.61 7.41 -10.90
N ILE A 61 10.59 6.26 -11.57
CA ILE A 61 9.37 5.57 -11.98
C ILE A 61 9.26 4.23 -11.26
N VAL A 62 8.09 3.95 -10.71
CA VAL A 62 7.72 2.68 -10.07
C VAL A 62 6.63 2.04 -10.91
N VAL A 63 6.86 0.81 -11.32
CA VAL A 63 5.90 0.06 -12.14
C VAL A 63 5.47 -1.16 -11.36
N GLY A 64 4.16 -1.31 -11.15
CA GLY A 64 3.64 -2.51 -10.54
C GLY A 64 3.87 -3.73 -11.45
N LEU A 65 4.18 -4.87 -10.84
CA LEU A 65 4.47 -6.12 -11.50
C LEU A 65 3.51 -7.20 -10.95
N PRO A 66 2.57 -7.69 -11.77
CA PRO A 66 1.65 -8.74 -11.33
C PRO A 66 2.45 -10.03 -11.18
N ARG A 67 2.53 -10.53 -9.94
CA ARG A 67 3.16 -11.80 -9.60
C ARG A 67 2.08 -12.78 -9.16
N ASN A 68 2.19 -14.01 -9.65
CA ASN A 68 1.28 -15.07 -9.21
C ASN A 68 1.57 -15.45 -7.75
N MET A 69 0.59 -16.05 -7.06
CA MET A 69 0.74 -16.48 -5.65
C MET A 69 1.89 -17.47 -5.45
N ASN A 70 2.23 -18.27 -6.46
CA ASN A 70 3.40 -19.15 -6.46
C ASN A 70 4.72 -18.45 -6.86
N SER A 71 4.74 -17.12 -6.88
CA SER A 71 5.86 -16.27 -7.32
C SER A 71 6.32 -16.50 -8.78
N SER A 72 5.56 -17.24 -9.59
CA SER A 72 5.82 -17.36 -11.03
C SER A 72 5.42 -16.08 -11.78
N LEU A 73 6.15 -15.76 -12.84
CA LEU A 73 5.81 -14.68 -13.74
C LEU A 73 4.81 -15.20 -14.79
N GLY A 74 3.57 -14.70 -14.77
CA GLY A 74 2.60 -14.99 -15.82
C GLY A 74 2.89 -14.22 -17.11
N GLY A 75 2.19 -14.55 -18.20
CA GLY A 75 2.35 -13.87 -19.49
C GLY A 75 1.99 -12.37 -19.47
N GLN A 76 1.29 -11.88 -18.44
CA GLN A 76 1.10 -10.45 -18.20
C GLN A 76 2.37 -9.80 -17.64
N ALA A 77 3.04 -10.45 -16.68
CA ALA A 77 4.27 -9.95 -16.07
C ALA A 77 5.37 -9.78 -17.13
N GLU A 78 5.50 -10.71 -18.07
CA GLU A 78 6.43 -10.57 -19.21
C GLU A 78 6.14 -9.34 -20.08
N LYS A 79 4.86 -9.04 -20.33
CA LYS A 79 4.46 -7.86 -21.12
C LYS A 79 4.82 -6.57 -20.38
N VAL A 80 4.64 -6.55 -19.05
CA VAL A 80 5.02 -5.43 -18.20
C VAL A 80 6.54 -5.25 -18.18
N LEU A 81 7.31 -6.32 -18.05
CA LEU A 81 8.78 -6.28 -18.13
C LEU A 81 9.28 -5.73 -19.46
N LYS A 82 8.70 -6.19 -20.59
CA LYS A 82 9.02 -5.64 -21.92
C LYS A 82 8.69 -4.15 -22.01
N PHE A 83 7.61 -3.71 -21.37
CA PHE A 83 7.25 -2.29 -21.32
C PHE A 83 8.24 -1.48 -20.47
N ILE A 84 8.66 -2.00 -19.31
CA ILE A 84 9.69 -1.40 -18.46
C ILE A 84 11.02 -1.21 -19.21
N ASP A 85 11.44 -2.18 -20.01
CA ASP A 85 12.65 -2.04 -20.84
C ASP A 85 12.56 -0.88 -21.83
N LYS A 86 11.34 -0.61 -22.35
CA LYS A 86 11.10 0.54 -23.24
C LYS A 86 11.09 1.84 -22.46
N LEU A 87 10.50 1.87 -21.25
CA LEU A 87 10.52 3.03 -20.36
C LEU A 87 11.96 3.44 -20.00
N LYS A 88 12.79 2.47 -19.58
CA LYS A 88 14.20 2.69 -19.23
C LYS A 88 14.97 3.32 -20.39
N LYS A 89 14.76 2.83 -21.61
CA LYS A 89 15.40 3.35 -22.83
C LYS A 89 14.90 4.74 -23.21
N TYR A 90 13.63 5.05 -22.98
CA TYR A 90 13.02 6.31 -23.41
C TYR A 90 13.29 7.46 -22.42
N PHE A 91 13.17 7.23 -21.12
CA PHE A 91 13.24 8.28 -20.10
C PHE A 91 14.62 8.46 -19.47
N SER A 92 15.51 7.46 -19.56
CA SER A 92 16.80 7.46 -18.85
C SER A 92 16.67 7.74 -17.34
N LEU A 93 15.50 7.43 -16.76
CA LEU A 93 15.22 7.54 -15.34
C LEU A 93 15.36 6.18 -14.65
N PRO A 94 15.65 6.13 -13.35
CA PRO A 94 15.52 4.92 -12.55
C PRO A 94 14.09 4.38 -12.65
N VAL A 95 13.97 3.09 -13.02
CA VAL A 95 12.68 2.38 -13.05
C VAL A 95 12.76 1.17 -12.12
N GLN A 96 11.92 1.20 -11.09
CA GLN A 96 11.77 0.13 -10.10
C GLN A 96 10.51 -0.67 -10.38
N THR A 97 10.54 -1.95 -10.03
CA THR A 97 9.36 -2.83 -10.07
C THR A 97 8.84 -3.06 -8.65
N TRP A 98 7.53 -2.96 -8.46
CA TRP A 98 6.87 -3.21 -7.17
C TRP A 98 5.87 -4.36 -7.27
N ASP A 99 5.73 -5.15 -6.22
CA ASP A 99 4.87 -6.33 -6.21
C ASP A 99 3.41 -5.94 -5.95
N GLU A 100 2.49 -6.30 -6.85
CA GLU A 100 1.08 -5.85 -6.82
C GLU A 100 0.15 -6.72 -5.95
N ARG A 101 0.64 -7.83 -5.38
CA ARG A 101 -0.17 -8.93 -4.81
C ARG A 101 -1.30 -8.54 -3.86
N LEU A 102 -1.18 -7.44 -3.12
CA LEU A 102 -2.17 -7.00 -2.12
C LEU A 102 -3.09 -5.86 -2.61
N THR A 103 -2.81 -5.28 -3.78
CA THR A 103 -3.43 -4.02 -4.20
C THR A 103 -4.77 -4.19 -4.92
N THR A 104 -4.98 -5.29 -5.65
CA THR A 104 -6.22 -5.51 -6.41
C THR A 104 -7.42 -5.78 -5.50
N VAL A 105 -7.26 -6.63 -4.48
CA VAL A 105 -8.34 -6.95 -3.53
C VAL A 105 -8.69 -5.73 -2.68
N ALA A 106 -7.69 -4.97 -2.24
CA ALA A 106 -7.90 -3.72 -1.49
C ALA A 106 -8.59 -2.65 -2.36
N ALA A 107 -8.19 -2.49 -3.63
CA ALA A 107 -8.83 -1.56 -4.55
C ALA A 107 -10.30 -1.93 -4.84
N ASP A 108 -10.60 -3.21 -5.03
CA ASP A 108 -11.96 -3.68 -5.28
C ASP A 108 -12.87 -3.47 -4.06
N ARG A 109 -12.40 -3.75 -2.82
CA ARG A 109 -13.16 -3.46 -1.58
C ARG A 109 -13.49 -1.96 -1.43
N VAL A 110 -12.49 -1.08 -1.57
CA VAL A 110 -12.68 0.39 -1.50
C VAL A 110 -13.74 0.87 -2.50
N LEU A 111 -13.86 0.22 -3.65
CA LEU A 111 -14.81 0.59 -4.69
C LEU A 111 -16.19 -0.03 -4.54
N GLU A 112 -16.30 -1.16 -3.85
CA GLU A 112 -17.57 -1.77 -3.45
C GLU A 112 -18.30 -0.88 -2.45
N GLU A 113 -17.60 -0.36 -1.46
CA GLU A 113 -18.13 0.55 -0.44
C GLU A 113 -18.58 1.90 -1.02
N ALA A 114 -17.93 2.40 -2.07
CA ALA A 114 -18.19 3.74 -2.61
C ALA A 114 -19.44 3.88 -3.52
N ALA A 115 -20.26 2.82 -3.70
CA ALA A 115 -21.51 2.82 -4.48
C ALA A 115 -21.44 3.45 -5.91
N VAL A 116 -20.25 3.47 -6.53
CA VAL A 116 -20.03 4.14 -7.81
C VAL A 116 -20.62 3.33 -8.98
N HIS A 117 -21.35 3.99 -9.89
CA HIS A 117 -21.85 3.39 -11.13
C HIS A 117 -20.74 2.62 -11.88
N ARG A 118 -21.01 1.36 -12.25
CA ARG A 118 -20.07 0.40 -12.89
C ARG A 118 -19.21 0.99 -14.02
N ARG A 119 -19.75 1.92 -14.82
CA ARG A 119 -19.03 2.57 -15.94
C ARG A 119 -17.90 3.52 -15.50
N HIS A 120 -18.06 4.18 -14.36
CA HIS A 120 -17.06 5.08 -13.78
C HIS A 120 -16.10 4.33 -12.85
N ARG A 121 -16.56 3.21 -12.26
CA ARG A 121 -15.76 2.35 -11.39
C ARG A 121 -14.44 1.95 -12.07
N LYS A 122 -14.47 1.44 -13.31
CA LYS A 122 -13.25 0.94 -13.98
C LYS A 122 -12.12 1.97 -14.16
N LYS A 123 -12.43 3.22 -14.51
CA LYS A 123 -11.39 4.27 -14.61
C LYS A 123 -10.84 4.65 -13.24
N MET A 124 -11.70 4.62 -12.22
CA MET A 124 -11.33 4.90 -10.84
C MET A 124 -10.50 3.76 -10.24
N VAL A 125 -10.81 2.50 -10.56
CA VAL A 125 -10.00 1.31 -10.21
C VAL A 125 -8.56 1.52 -10.65
N ASP A 126 -8.33 1.79 -11.94
CA ASP A 126 -6.96 1.89 -12.49
C ASP A 126 -6.17 3.03 -11.79
N GLN A 127 -6.84 4.12 -11.41
CA GLN A 127 -6.21 5.24 -10.70
C GLN A 127 -5.86 4.90 -9.26
N ILE A 128 -6.78 4.24 -8.56
CA ILE A 128 -6.60 3.79 -7.19
C ILE A 128 -5.51 2.73 -7.13
N ALA A 129 -5.51 1.76 -8.04
CA ALA A 129 -4.49 0.73 -8.14
C ALA A 129 -3.08 1.34 -8.27
N ALA A 130 -2.90 2.28 -9.21
CA ALA A 130 -1.62 2.98 -9.36
C ALA A 130 -1.21 3.76 -8.10
N ALA A 131 -2.17 4.37 -7.40
CA ALA A 131 -1.91 5.09 -6.16
C ALA A 131 -1.52 4.15 -5.02
N LEU A 132 -2.20 3.01 -4.86
CA LEU A 132 -1.89 2.00 -3.84
C LEU A 132 -0.51 1.36 -4.08
N ILE A 133 -0.18 1.03 -5.33
CA ILE A 133 1.15 0.53 -5.71
C ILE A 133 2.23 1.53 -5.31
N LEU A 134 2.03 2.80 -5.63
CA LEU A 134 2.99 3.83 -5.30
C LEU A 134 3.07 4.08 -3.78
N GLN A 135 1.94 4.12 -3.08
CA GLN A 135 1.91 4.33 -1.64
C GLN A 135 2.69 3.23 -0.92
N SER A 136 2.40 1.96 -1.24
CA SER A 136 3.10 0.81 -0.69
C SER A 136 4.63 0.87 -0.91
N TYR A 137 5.06 1.36 -2.09
CA TYR A 137 6.48 1.59 -2.37
C TYR A 137 7.08 2.72 -1.51
N LEU A 138 6.36 3.83 -1.35
CA LEU A 138 6.80 4.97 -0.53
C LEU A 138 6.96 4.55 0.94
N ASP A 139 5.98 3.82 1.47
CA ASP A 139 5.99 3.33 2.85
C ASP A 139 7.20 2.41 3.09
N PHE A 140 7.46 1.48 2.17
CA PHE A 140 8.66 0.63 2.22
C PHE A 140 9.96 1.44 2.20
N LYS A 141 10.05 2.45 1.35
CA LYS A 141 11.23 3.33 1.25
C LYS A 141 11.43 4.14 2.53
N MET A 142 10.36 4.57 3.17
CA MET A 142 10.40 5.30 4.44
C MET A 142 10.89 4.43 5.59
N THR A 143 10.37 3.20 5.72
CA THR A 143 10.83 2.24 6.75
C THR A 143 12.31 1.91 6.60
N ARG A 144 12.82 1.74 5.37
CA ARG A 144 14.25 1.48 5.14
C ARG A 144 15.14 2.65 5.52
N ASN A 145 14.72 3.88 5.21
CA ASN A 145 15.47 5.08 5.57
C ASN A 145 15.54 5.28 7.10
N ALA A 146 14.45 4.95 7.82
CA ALA A 146 14.43 4.98 9.29
C ALA A 146 15.39 3.95 9.91
N SER A 147 15.49 2.75 9.34
CA SER A 147 16.41 1.71 9.80
C SER A 147 17.88 2.02 9.48
N SER A 148 18.18 2.69 8.36
CA SER A 148 19.55 3.12 8.02
C SER A 148 20.05 4.30 8.85
N ALA A 149 19.16 5.13 9.41
CA ALA A 149 19.52 6.22 10.31
C ALA A 149 19.97 5.72 11.70
N LYS A 150 19.50 4.54 12.14
CA LYS A 150 19.85 3.96 13.45
C LYS A 150 21.23 3.28 13.49
N SER A 151 21.86 2.98 12.35
CA SER A 151 23.15 2.25 12.31
C SER A 151 24.40 3.14 12.29
N SER A 152 24.25 4.47 12.32
CA SER A 152 25.39 5.41 12.15
C SER A 152 25.57 6.45 13.26
N GLY A 153 24.90 6.31 14.42
CA GLY A 153 25.07 7.21 15.56
C GLY A 153 25.16 6.47 16.89
N GLY A 154 26.37 6.10 17.29
CA GLY A 154 26.67 5.84 18.70
C GLY A 154 26.83 7.16 19.45
N GLY A 155 26.06 7.37 20.51
CA GLY A 155 26.13 8.54 21.38
C GLY A 155 24.93 8.64 22.33
N GLU A 156 25.20 8.38 23.60
CA GLU A 156 24.33 8.38 24.78
C GLU A 156 23.66 9.72 25.15
N LEU A 157 22.52 9.61 25.86
CA LEU A 157 21.80 10.59 26.70
C LEU A 157 21.20 11.84 26.00
N GLU A 158 19.99 12.33 26.28
CA GLU A 158 18.99 12.09 27.32
C GLU A 158 17.65 12.71 26.86
N ASP A 159 16.55 12.08 27.25
CA ASP A 159 15.27 12.69 27.61
C ASP A 159 14.69 13.79 26.70
N ARG A 160 14.06 13.40 25.58
CA ARG A 160 12.90 14.11 25.00
C ARG A 160 11.95 13.10 24.38
N ARG A 161 10.91 12.71 25.12
CA ARG A 161 9.77 11.95 24.58
C ARG A 161 9.00 12.81 23.56
N PRO A 162 8.82 12.39 22.31
CA PRO A 162 7.68 12.81 21.51
C PRO A 162 6.50 11.87 21.77
N MET A 163 5.36 12.46 22.09
CA MET A 163 4.08 11.80 22.29
C MET A 163 3.64 11.02 21.03
N GLY A 164 3.13 9.80 21.22
CA GLY A 164 2.12 9.22 20.33
C GLY A 164 2.42 7.91 19.57
N ASN A 165 3.45 7.14 19.92
CA ASN A 165 3.54 5.74 19.46
C ASN A 165 2.87 4.85 20.51
N LYS A 166 1.70 4.27 20.20
CA LYS A 166 1.14 3.15 20.98
C LYS A 166 2.11 1.98 20.82
N GLU A 167 2.80 1.62 21.90
CA GLU A 167 3.70 0.48 21.93
C GLU A 167 2.90 -0.82 21.77
N VAL A 168 3.40 -1.75 20.96
CA VAL A 168 2.84 -3.11 20.87
C VAL A 168 3.09 -3.78 22.21
N ILE A 169 2.03 -4.19 22.92
CA ILE A 169 2.14 -4.69 24.30
C ILE A 169 2.18 -6.22 24.34
N GLY A 170 1.67 -6.92 23.32
CA GLY A 170 1.80 -8.37 23.22
C GLY A 170 1.23 -8.97 21.94
N MET A 171 1.51 -10.26 21.76
CA MET A 171 1.11 -11.08 20.61
C MET A 171 0.22 -12.20 21.13
N ALA A 172 -0.99 -12.33 20.58
CA ALA A 172 -1.95 -13.36 20.94
C ALA A 172 -2.25 -14.27 19.75
N ILE A 173 -2.82 -15.45 19.99
CA ILE A 173 -3.20 -16.39 18.94
C ILE A 173 -4.71 -16.46 18.88
N CYS A 174 -5.28 -16.34 17.69
CA CYS A 174 -6.71 -16.55 17.46
C CYS A 174 -7.09 -18.00 17.76
N PRO A 175 -8.06 -18.28 18.64
CA PRO A 175 -8.49 -19.65 18.95
C PRO A 175 -9.20 -20.34 17.76
N GLU A 176 -9.75 -19.58 16.83
CA GLU A 176 -10.54 -20.11 15.70
C GLU A 176 -9.68 -20.47 14.47
N CYS A 177 -8.64 -19.68 14.18
CA CYS A 177 -7.84 -19.82 12.95
C CYS A 177 -6.33 -19.89 13.17
N GLU A 178 -5.87 -19.92 14.41
CA GLU A 178 -4.45 -19.98 14.80
C GLU A 178 -3.60 -18.80 14.30
N ALA A 179 -4.22 -17.71 13.84
CA ALA A 179 -3.51 -16.52 13.39
C ALA A 179 -2.83 -15.77 14.55
N GLU A 180 -1.61 -15.30 14.33
CA GLU A 180 -0.92 -14.37 15.24
C GLU A 180 -1.54 -12.98 15.13
N ILE A 181 -2.03 -12.45 16.25
CA ILE A 181 -2.67 -11.14 16.37
C ILE A 181 -1.74 -10.23 17.17
N ASP A 182 -1.30 -9.14 16.54
CA ASP A 182 -0.64 -8.03 17.22
C ASP A 182 -1.69 -7.19 17.95
N VAL A 183 -1.61 -7.14 19.28
CA VAL A 183 -2.60 -6.44 20.11
C VAL A 183 -1.99 -5.15 20.67
N PHE A 184 -2.69 -4.03 20.49
CA PHE A 184 -2.20 -2.68 20.79
C PHE A 184 -3.05 -2.04 21.90
N ASP A 185 -2.46 -1.82 23.09
CA ASP A 185 -3.07 -0.96 24.12
C ASP A 185 -4.53 -1.32 24.44
N VAL A 186 -4.77 -2.61 24.73
CA VAL A 186 -6.10 -3.12 25.09
C VAL A 186 -6.19 -3.47 26.57
N GLU A 187 -7.38 -3.30 27.13
CA GLU A 187 -7.72 -3.70 28.50
C GLU A 187 -8.53 -5.01 28.50
N LYS A 188 -8.53 -5.70 29.63
CA LYS A 188 -9.39 -6.87 29.83
C LYS A 188 -10.86 -6.52 29.59
N GLY A 189 -11.55 -7.32 28.77
CA GLY A 189 -12.95 -7.13 28.38
C GLY A 189 -13.14 -6.31 27.11
N GLU A 190 -12.07 -5.87 26.45
CA GLU A 190 -12.18 -5.25 25.12
C GLU A 190 -12.39 -6.31 24.02
N ILE A 191 -13.14 -5.93 22.99
CA ILE A 191 -13.38 -6.74 21.81
C ILE A 191 -12.36 -6.37 20.73
N VAL A 192 -11.68 -7.39 20.20
CA VAL A 192 -10.67 -7.29 19.15
C VAL A 192 -11.09 -8.21 17.99
N ASP A 193 -11.11 -7.67 16.77
CA ASP A 193 -11.42 -8.45 15.58
C ASP A 193 -10.20 -9.22 15.09
N CYS A 194 -10.37 -10.51 14.78
CA CYS A 194 -9.32 -11.26 14.09
C CYS A 194 -9.16 -10.78 12.64
N PRO A 195 -7.98 -10.34 12.18
CA PRO A 195 -7.77 -9.85 10.82
C PRO A 195 -7.89 -10.94 9.74
N GLU A 196 -7.68 -12.22 10.12
CA GLU A 196 -7.70 -13.36 9.20
C GLU A 196 -9.10 -13.95 9.01
N CYS A 197 -9.84 -14.21 10.11
CA CYS A 197 -11.17 -14.82 10.03
C CYS A 197 -12.34 -13.87 10.32
N GLY A 198 -12.09 -12.69 10.91
CA GLY A 198 -13.12 -11.70 11.22
C GLY A 198 -14.02 -12.05 12.41
N ILE A 199 -13.62 -12.98 13.27
CA ILE A 199 -14.34 -13.28 14.52
C ILE A 199 -14.04 -12.21 15.58
N GLU A 200 -15.06 -11.86 16.36
CA GLU A 200 -14.94 -10.99 17.53
C GLU A 200 -14.34 -11.79 18.69
N LEU A 201 -13.20 -11.32 19.21
CA LEU A 201 -12.48 -11.95 20.32
C LEU A 201 -12.49 -11.02 21.53
N GLU A 202 -12.76 -11.54 22.71
CA GLU A 202 -12.65 -10.80 23.97
C GLU A 202 -11.27 -10.99 24.60
N VAL A 203 -10.66 -9.89 25.07
CA VAL A 203 -9.41 -9.93 25.85
C VAL A 203 -9.71 -10.43 27.26
N ILE A 204 -9.40 -11.71 27.54
CA ILE A 204 -9.64 -12.31 28.86
C ILE A 204 -8.52 -11.99 29.86
N ASN A 205 -7.31 -11.70 29.37
CA ASN A 205 -6.14 -11.32 30.15
C ASN A 205 -5.23 -10.39 29.32
N ASP A 206 -4.61 -9.40 29.96
CA ASP A 206 -3.75 -8.37 29.34
C ASP A 206 -2.26 -8.55 29.70
N ALA A 207 -1.91 -9.44 30.64
CA ALA A 207 -0.53 -9.78 30.99
C ALA A 207 -0.38 -11.20 31.59
N PRO A 208 -0.13 -12.26 30.77
CA PRO A 208 0.04 -12.26 29.32
C PRO A 208 -1.27 -12.04 28.56
N ILE A 209 -1.17 -11.53 27.32
CA ILE A 209 -2.35 -11.30 26.48
C ILE A 209 -2.96 -12.65 26.08
N GLU A 210 -4.22 -12.88 26.47
CA GLU A 210 -5.01 -14.06 26.11
C GLU A 210 -6.36 -13.62 25.55
N LEU A 211 -6.80 -14.28 24.48
CA LEU A 211 -8.03 -14.00 23.74
C LEU A 211 -8.95 -15.22 23.76
N ASP A 212 -10.25 -14.99 23.90
CA ASP A 212 -11.29 -16.02 23.73
C ASP A 212 -12.38 -15.52 22.78
N ILE A 213 -13.23 -16.41 22.27
CA ILE A 213 -14.37 -16.02 21.42
C ILE A 213 -15.34 -15.20 22.26
N ALA A 214 -15.70 -14.01 21.79
CA ALA A 214 -16.65 -13.16 22.51
C ALA A 214 -18.01 -13.88 22.64
N PRO A 215 -18.63 -13.92 23.84
CA PRO A 215 -19.92 -14.57 24.01
C PRO A 215 -21.00 -13.81 23.22
N GLU A 216 -21.78 -14.54 22.41
CA GLU A 216 -23.02 -14.00 21.84
C GLU A 216 -23.97 -13.70 23.01
N GLU A 217 -24.30 -12.42 23.25
CA GLU A 217 -25.35 -12.07 24.20
C GLU A 217 -26.66 -12.74 23.75
N GLU A 218 -27.10 -13.79 24.46
CA GLU A 218 -28.48 -14.26 24.37
C GLU A 218 -29.37 -13.10 24.84
N GLU A 219 -30.04 -12.44 23.90
CA GLU A 219 -31.16 -11.55 24.18
C GLU A 219 -32.28 -12.39 24.81
N ASP A 220 -32.24 -12.52 26.14
CA ASP A 220 -33.32 -12.96 27.00
C ASP A 220 -34.51 -11.99 26.86
N TRP A 221 -35.31 -12.16 25.81
CA TRP A 221 -36.65 -11.61 25.75
C TRP A 221 -37.53 -12.42 26.71
N VAL A 222 -37.45 -12.06 28.00
CA VAL A 222 -38.44 -12.46 29.01
C VAL A 222 -39.72 -11.65 28.75
N GLU A 223 -40.74 -12.27 28.16
CA GLU A 223 -42.14 -11.86 28.27
C GLU A 223 -42.96 -12.92 29.03
#